data_AF-A0A2N5X2K1-F1
#
_entry.id   AF-A0A2N5X2K1-F1
#
_cell.length_a   1.000
_cell.length_b   1.000
_cell.length_c   1.000
_cell.angle_alpha   90.00
_cell.angle_beta   90.00
_cell.angle_gamma   90.00
#
_symmetry.space_group_name_H-M   'P 1'
#
loop_
_entity.id
_entity.type
_entity.pdbx_description
1 polymer ?
#
loop_
_entity_poly.entity_id
_entity_poly.type
_entity_poly.pdbx_seq_one_letter_code
_entity_poly.pdbx_strand_id
1 'polypeptide(L)'
;MATAKKKATAKKSPASRKKAPAKKKSTAKKAPVSPAVARANEALAKLQKGLEAEKKALENARKKVDAARKQASKNATAANKRAVKAAQKASAKTAERIKAMRGKVADAKNRAGEAAEAAKLKAMKLAAEEKKLAHKAELAAKAEVDKAKAAAKHAENWVKARAKADAKKLTALEKRLAKKIVAAEKKALAKARAAEKKAEAKARAVAKKIEAALKGKKPAKKKTAAKKATPKKKATRKAAPKNKVKAKAKAKKAPARKAKSKAKAKSKAKK
;
A
#
# COMPACT_ATOMS: atom_id res chain seq x y z
N MET A 1 69.59 -41.50 31.63
CA MET A 1 68.67 -40.39 31.32
C MET A 1 67.63 -40.89 30.33
N ALA A 2 66.36 -40.87 30.72
CA ALA A 2 65.22 -41.25 29.89
C ALA A 2 64.63 -40.03 29.18
N THR A 3 63.81 -40.29 28.15
CA THR A 3 62.93 -39.39 27.36
C THR A 3 63.60 -38.64 26.19
N ALA A 4 63.00 -38.43 25.02
CA ALA A 4 61.79 -38.95 24.40
C ALA A 4 61.88 -38.74 22.87
N LYS A 5 61.33 -39.70 22.14
CA LYS A 5 61.28 -39.80 20.67
C LYS A 5 60.37 -38.70 20.09
N LYS A 6 60.91 -37.83 19.24
CA LYS A 6 60.17 -36.80 18.48
C LYS A 6 59.10 -37.46 17.60
N LYS A 7 57.83 -37.14 17.86
CA LYS A 7 56.65 -37.59 17.10
C LYS A 7 56.53 -36.74 15.83
N ALA A 8 56.60 -37.39 14.67
CA ALA A 8 56.43 -36.76 13.36
C ALA A 8 54.99 -36.23 13.19
N THR A 9 54.87 -34.97 12.78
CA THR A 9 53.63 -34.32 12.36
C THR A 9 53.24 -34.79 10.96
N ALA A 10 52.34 -35.76 10.87
CA ALA A 10 51.66 -36.08 9.62
C ALA A 10 50.52 -35.06 9.38
N LYS A 11 50.69 -34.23 8.36
CA LYS A 11 49.65 -33.34 7.82
C LYS A 11 48.40 -34.16 7.46
N LYS A 12 47.30 -33.94 8.20
CA LYS A 12 45.96 -34.37 7.80
C LYS A 12 45.55 -33.59 6.54
N SER A 13 45.50 -34.28 5.41
CA SER A 13 44.81 -33.82 4.20
C SER A 13 43.32 -33.67 4.51
N PRO A 14 42.65 -32.58 4.08
CA PRO A 14 41.22 -32.41 4.33
C PRO A 14 40.44 -33.46 3.54
N ALA A 15 39.60 -34.22 4.26
CA ALA A 15 38.68 -35.20 3.71
C ALA A 15 37.86 -34.57 2.57
N SER A 16 37.90 -35.22 1.41
CA SER A 16 37.07 -34.87 0.27
C SER A 16 35.60 -34.91 0.71
N ARG A 17 34.94 -33.75 0.69
CA ARG A 17 33.49 -33.66 0.86
C ARG A 17 32.85 -34.46 -0.27
N LYS A 18 32.37 -35.66 0.03
CA LYS A 18 31.39 -36.37 -0.81
C LYS A 18 30.26 -35.39 -1.10
N LYS A 19 30.15 -34.95 -2.36
CA LYS A 19 28.95 -34.26 -2.85
C LYS A 19 27.77 -35.18 -2.56
N ALA A 20 26.84 -34.71 -1.74
CA ALA A 20 25.54 -35.35 -1.60
C ALA A 20 24.94 -35.53 -3.00
N PRO A 21 24.38 -36.69 -3.33
CA PRO A 21 23.72 -36.87 -4.62
C PRO A 21 22.62 -35.83 -4.73
N ALA A 22 22.71 -34.99 -5.76
CA ALA A 22 21.69 -34.01 -6.08
C ALA A 22 20.34 -34.72 -6.09
N LYS A 23 19.41 -34.28 -5.23
CA LYS A 23 18.00 -34.70 -5.28
C LYS A 23 17.58 -34.61 -6.73
N LYS A 24 17.34 -35.77 -7.36
CA LYS A 24 16.74 -35.86 -8.69
C LYS A 24 15.46 -35.03 -8.60
N LYS A 25 15.42 -33.89 -9.30
CA LYS A 25 14.18 -33.17 -9.54
C LYS A 25 13.22 -34.22 -10.07
N SER A 26 12.18 -34.50 -9.29
CA SER A 26 11.05 -35.28 -9.74
C SER A 26 10.68 -34.74 -11.11
N THR A 27 10.72 -35.62 -12.11
CA THR A 27 10.25 -35.33 -13.46
C THR A 27 8.93 -34.59 -13.32
N ALA A 28 8.91 -33.34 -13.79
CA ALA A 28 7.71 -32.53 -13.79
C ALA A 28 6.61 -33.39 -14.40
N LYS A 29 5.60 -33.75 -13.59
CA LYS A 29 4.42 -34.47 -14.07
C LYS A 29 3.92 -33.65 -15.25
N LYS A 30 4.00 -34.22 -16.46
CA LYS A 30 3.46 -33.58 -17.66
C LYS A 30 2.06 -33.11 -17.30
N ALA A 31 1.82 -31.80 -17.46
CA ALA A 31 0.52 -31.22 -17.16
C ALA A 31 -0.56 -32.11 -17.79
N PRO A 32 -1.61 -32.49 -17.04
CA PRO A 32 -2.62 -33.41 -17.54
C PRO A 32 -3.20 -32.79 -18.81
N VAL A 33 -2.97 -33.47 -19.93
CA VAL A 33 -3.54 -33.07 -21.21
C VAL A 33 -5.05 -33.02 -21.00
N SER A 34 -5.69 -31.90 -21.32
CA SER A 34 -7.14 -31.74 -21.12
C SER A 34 -7.87 -32.98 -21.66
N PRO A 35 -8.86 -33.55 -20.94
CA PRO A 35 -9.57 -34.75 -21.40
C PRO A 35 -10.14 -34.63 -22.81
N ALA A 36 -10.52 -33.41 -23.22
CA ALA A 36 -10.98 -33.12 -24.57
C ALA A 36 -9.87 -33.30 -25.63
N VAL A 37 -8.65 -32.85 -25.31
CA VAL A 37 -7.47 -32.99 -26.18
C VAL A 37 -7.03 -34.45 -26.25
N ALA A 38 -7.09 -35.18 -25.12
CA ALA A 38 -6.78 -36.61 -25.08
C ALA A 38 -7.74 -37.41 -25.99
N ARG A 39 -9.05 -37.18 -25.87
CA ARG A 39 -10.07 -37.82 -26.71
C ARG A 39 -9.91 -37.48 -28.19
N ALA A 40 -9.61 -36.22 -28.51
CA ALA A 40 -9.39 -35.79 -29.90
C ALA A 40 -8.16 -36.49 -30.53
N ASN A 41 -7.07 -36.62 -29.78
CA ASN A 41 -5.87 -37.33 -30.24
C ASN A 41 -6.11 -38.84 -30.41
N GLU A 42 -6.90 -39.45 -29.53
CA GLU A 42 -7.28 -40.86 -29.65
C GLU A 42 -8.14 -41.11 -30.90
N ALA A 43 -9.10 -40.24 -31.19
CA ALA A 43 -9.93 -40.31 -32.38
C ALA A 43 -9.09 -40.15 -33.67
N LEU A 44 -8.13 -39.22 -33.67
CA LEU A 44 -7.17 -39.05 -34.76
C LEU A 44 -6.36 -40.34 -34.99
N ALA A 45 -5.82 -40.94 -33.93
CA ALA A 45 -5.01 -42.14 -34.02
C ALA A 45 -5.81 -43.34 -34.57
N LYS A 46 -7.08 -43.49 -34.19
CA LYS A 46 -7.98 -44.51 -34.73
C LYS A 46 -8.23 -44.31 -36.23
N LEU A 47 -8.49 -43.08 -36.67
CA LEU A 47 -8.69 -42.76 -38.09
C LEU A 47 -7.43 -42.98 -38.93
N GLN A 48 -6.25 -42.65 -38.41
CA GLN A 48 -4.97 -42.91 -39.07
C GLN A 48 -4.74 -44.42 -39.26
N LYS A 49 -4.99 -45.23 -38.22
CA LYS A 49 -4.89 -46.70 -38.34
C LYS A 49 -5.86 -47.25 -39.39
N GLY A 50 -7.10 -46.77 -39.42
CA GLY A 50 -8.08 -47.15 -40.44
C GLY A 50 -7.66 -46.77 -41.86
N LEU A 51 -7.05 -45.60 -42.04
CA LEU A 51 -6.53 -45.14 -43.33
C LEU A 51 -5.36 -46.02 -43.83
N GLU A 52 -4.46 -46.46 -42.94
CA GLU A 52 -3.38 -47.39 -43.30
C GLU A 52 -3.92 -48.77 -43.67
N ALA A 53 -4.98 -49.25 -43.02
CA ALA A 53 -5.64 -50.50 -43.40
C ALA A 53 -6.26 -50.41 -44.81
N GLU A 54 -6.95 -49.32 -45.13
CA GLU A 54 -7.54 -49.09 -46.46
C GLU A 54 -6.45 -48.93 -47.54
N LYS A 55 -5.30 -48.33 -47.23
CA LYS A 55 -4.14 -48.29 -48.15
C LYS A 55 -3.64 -49.68 -48.52
N LYS A 56 -3.50 -50.58 -47.53
CA LYS A 56 -3.14 -51.99 -47.78
C LYS A 56 -4.20 -52.69 -48.64
N ALA A 57 -5.48 -52.41 -48.39
CA ALA A 57 -6.58 -52.94 -49.21
C ALA A 57 -6.52 -52.45 -50.67
N LEU A 58 -6.12 -51.19 -50.90
CA LEU A 58 -5.93 -50.65 -52.25
C LEU A 58 -4.79 -51.34 -52.99
N GLU A 59 -3.66 -51.58 -52.31
CA GLU A 59 -2.53 -52.31 -52.89
C GLU A 59 -2.95 -53.72 -53.33
N ASN A 60 -3.67 -54.45 -52.48
CA ASN A 60 -4.21 -55.77 -52.80
C ASN A 60 -5.22 -55.72 -53.95
N ALA A 61 -6.07 -54.69 -54.02
CA ALA A 61 -7.00 -54.50 -55.13
C ALA A 61 -6.27 -54.24 -56.46
N ARG A 62 -5.17 -53.46 -56.44
CA ARG A 62 -4.33 -53.24 -57.63
C ARG A 62 -3.68 -54.53 -58.13
N LYS A 63 -3.11 -55.34 -57.23
CA LYS A 63 -2.57 -56.68 -57.59
C LYS A 63 -3.60 -57.57 -58.28
N LYS A 64 -4.86 -57.54 -57.82
CA LYS A 64 -5.97 -58.28 -58.45
C LYS A 64 -6.35 -57.73 -59.83
N VAL A 65 -6.29 -56.41 -60.03
CA VAL A 65 -6.48 -55.80 -61.35
C VAL A 65 -5.39 -56.25 -62.32
N ASP A 66 -4.13 -56.27 -61.89
CA ASP A 66 -3.01 -56.67 -62.74
C ASP A 66 -3.08 -58.16 -63.09
N ALA A 67 -3.43 -59.02 -62.13
CA ALA A 67 -3.67 -60.44 -62.37
C ALA A 67 -4.82 -60.68 -63.37
N ALA A 68 -5.94 -59.98 -63.21
CA ALA A 68 -7.07 -60.07 -64.14
C ALA A 68 -6.69 -59.59 -65.55
N ARG A 69 -5.88 -58.51 -65.66
CA ARG A 69 -5.38 -58.01 -66.95
C ARG A 69 -4.47 -59.03 -67.64
N LYS A 70 -3.54 -59.64 -66.89
CA LYS A 70 -2.66 -60.71 -67.40
C LYS A 70 -3.45 -61.93 -67.87
N GLN A 71 -4.53 -62.29 -67.19
CA GLN A 71 -5.37 -63.41 -67.62
C GLN A 71 -6.19 -63.07 -68.87
N ALA A 72 -6.71 -61.84 -68.95
CA ALA A 72 -7.44 -61.36 -70.13
C ALA A 72 -6.55 -61.19 -71.37
N SER A 73 -5.26 -60.88 -71.20
CA SER A 73 -4.32 -60.80 -72.32
C SER A 73 -3.91 -62.17 -72.86
N LYS A 74 -3.92 -63.21 -72.02
CA LYS A 74 -3.67 -64.60 -72.45
C LYS A 74 -4.89 -65.19 -73.15
N ASN A 75 -6.07 -65.01 -72.55
CA ASN A 75 -7.33 -65.58 -73.04
C ASN A 75 -8.41 -64.49 -73.06
N ALA A 76 -8.71 -63.95 -74.24
CA ALA A 76 -9.59 -62.79 -74.42
C ALA A 76 -11.10 -63.12 -74.35
N THR A 77 -11.51 -64.01 -73.44
CA THR A 77 -12.91 -64.41 -73.26
C THR A 77 -13.75 -63.28 -72.66
N ALA A 78 -15.07 -63.31 -72.90
CA ALA A 78 -16.00 -62.35 -72.31
C ALA A 78 -15.97 -62.36 -70.77
N ALA A 79 -15.77 -63.54 -70.16
CA ALA A 79 -15.62 -63.69 -68.71
C ALA A 79 -14.39 -62.94 -68.18
N ASN A 80 -13.23 -63.10 -68.83
CA ASN A 80 -12.00 -62.42 -68.41
C ASN A 80 -12.09 -60.89 -68.58
N LYS A 81 -12.73 -60.40 -69.65
CA LYS A 81 -13.01 -58.96 -69.84
C LYS A 81 -13.92 -58.41 -68.73
N ARG A 82 -14.94 -59.16 -68.30
CA ARG A 82 -15.80 -58.79 -67.17
C ARG A 82 -15.04 -58.80 -65.84
N ALA A 83 -14.15 -59.76 -65.62
CA ALA A 83 -13.31 -59.84 -64.41
C ALA A 83 -12.39 -58.60 -64.27
N VAL A 84 -11.79 -58.13 -65.37
CA VAL A 84 -10.99 -56.89 -65.37
C VAL A 84 -11.84 -55.68 -64.96
N LYS A 85 -13.03 -55.52 -65.55
CA LYS A 85 -13.94 -54.41 -65.20
C LYS A 85 -14.38 -54.48 -63.73
N ALA A 86 -14.68 -55.68 -63.22
CA ALA A 86 -15.06 -55.88 -61.83
C ALA A 86 -13.92 -55.53 -60.86
N ALA A 87 -12.70 -55.97 -61.15
CA ALA A 87 -11.51 -55.66 -60.35
C ALA A 87 -11.21 -54.14 -60.36
N GLN A 88 -11.35 -53.49 -61.51
CA GLN A 88 -11.18 -52.04 -61.64
C GLN A 88 -12.22 -51.27 -60.80
N LYS A 89 -13.50 -51.67 -60.86
CA LYS A 89 -14.56 -51.07 -60.05
C LYS A 89 -14.31 -51.25 -58.55
N ALA A 90 -13.82 -52.42 -58.13
CA ALA A 90 -13.44 -52.67 -56.73
C ALA A 90 -12.27 -51.77 -56.28
N SER A 91 -11.22 -51.65 -57.10
CA SER A 91 -10.09 -50.75 -56.84
C SER A 91 -10.52 -49.28 -56.73
N ALA A 92 -11.39 -48.82 -57.64
CA ALA A 92 -11.95 -47.47 -57.60
C ALA A 92 -12.76 -47.21 -56.32
N LYS A 93 -13.57 -48.17 -55.86
CA LYS A 93 -14.33 -48.05 -54.61
C LYS A 93 -13.41 -47.91 -53.38
N THR A 94 -12.31 -48.64 -53.34
CA THR A 94 -11.31 -48.52 -52.27
C THR A 94 -10.59 -47.17 -52.32
N ALA A 95 -10.28 -46.65 -53.50
CA ALA A 95 -9.68 -45.32 -53.66
C ALA A 95 -10.61 -44.20 -53.15
N GLU A 96 -11.91 -44.28 -53.45
CA GLU A 96 -12.92 -43.33 -52.92
C GLU A 96 -13.02 -43.40 -51.39
N ARG A 97 -12.99 -44.60 -50.79
CA ARG A 97 -12.95 -44.75 -49.32
C ARG A 97 -11.71 -44.09 -48.71
N ILE A 98 -10.54 -44.25 -49.33
CA ILE A 98 -9.31 -43.58 -48.87
C ILE A 98 -9.47 -42.06 -48.93
N LYS A 99 -10.06 -41.52 -50.01
CA LYS A 99 -10.31 -40.08 -50.14
C LYS A 99 -11.24 -39.57 -49.04
N ALA A 100 -12.34 -40.28 -48.76
CA ALA A 100 -13.24 -39.95 -47.67
C ALA A 100 -12.55 -40.03 -46.29
N MET A 101 -11.72 -41.06 -46.05
CA MET A 101 -10.96 -41.20 -44.80
C MET A 101 -9.91 -40.09 -44.62
N ARG A 102 -9.27 -39.63 -45.71
CA ARG A 102 -8.36 -38.48 -45.66
C ARG A 102 -9.07 -37.20 -45.23
N GLY A 103 -10.29 -36.96 -45.74
CA GLY A 103 -11.13 -35.85 -45.29
C GLY A 103 -11.41 -35.94 -43.78
N LYS A 104 -11.86 -37.10 -43.30
CA LYS A 104 -12.10 -37.34 -41.86
C LYS A 104 -10.86 -37.14 -41.00
N VAL A 105 -9.68 -37.54 -41.47
CA VAL A 105 -8.40 -37.30 -40.77
C VAL A 105 -8.08 -35.81 -40.70
N ALA A 106 -8.31 -35.05 -41.78
CA ALA A 106 -8.11 -33.61 -41.77
C ALA A 106 -9.04 -32.92 -40.76
N ASP A 107 -10.32 -33.28 -40.75
CA ASP A 107 -11.29 -32.73 -39.78
C ASP A 107 -10.92 -33.11 -38.33
N ALA A 108 -10.44 -34.33 -38.10
CA ALA A 108 -9.98 -34.76 -36.78
C ALA A 108 -8.72 -34.00 -36.32
N LYS A 109 -7.80 -33.66 -37.23
CA LYS A 109 -6.65 -32.80 -36.92
C LYS A 109 -7.10 -31.40 -36.53
N ASN A 110 -8.04 -30.82 -37.26
CA ASN A 110 -8.58 -29.49 -36.95
C ASN A 110 -9.25 -29.48 -35.57
N ARG A 111 -10.09 -30.47 -35.27
CA ARG A 111 -10.71 -30.62 -33.94
C ARG A 111 -9.69 -30.81 -32.81
N ALA A 112 -8.61 -31.55 -33.05
CA ALA A 112 -7.53 -31.70 -32.06
C ALA A 112 -6.80 -30.37 -31.81
N GLY A 113 -6.57 -29.58 -32.86
CA GLY A 113 -6.02 -28.23 -32.77
C GLY A 113 -6.93 -27.28 -31.99
N GLU A 114 -8.21 -27.23 -32.33
CA GLU A 114 -9.22 -26.42 -31.64
C GLU A 114 -9.34 -26.80 -30.15
N ALA A 115 -9.36 -28.10 -29.83
CA ALA A 115 -9.40 -28.56 -28.44
C ALA A 115 -8.15 -28.13 -27.66
N ALA A 116 -6.99 -28.15 -28.30
CA ALA A 116 -5.74 -27.72 -27.68
C ALA A 116 -5.73 -26.21 -27.42
N GLU A 117 -6.13 -25.39 -28.39
CA GLU A 117 -6.22 -23.94 -28.22
C GLU A 117 -7.29 -23.53 -27.20
N ALA A 118 -8.46 -24.20 -27.20
CA ALA A 118 -9.49 -23.98 -26.19
C ALA A 118 -9.01 -24.31 -24.78
N ALA A 119 -8.19 -25.36 -24.61
CA ALA A 119 -7.58 -25.71 -23.34
C ALA A 119 -6.57 -24.65 -22.88
N LYS A 120 -5.71 -24.16 -23.78
CA LYS A 120 -4.76 -23.07 -23.48
C LYS A 120 -5.48 -21.79 -23.10
N LEU A 121 -6.52 -21.40 -23.84
CA LEU A 121 -7.32 -20.22 -23.56
C LEU A 121 -7.99 -20.29 -22.18
N LYS A 122 -8.54 -21.45 -21.80
CA LYS A 122 -9.10 -21.66 -20.46
C LYS A 122 -8.03 -21.53 -19.38
N ALA A 123 -6.86 -22.12 -19.57
CA ALA A 123 -5.75 -22.00 -18.62
C ALA A 123 -5.28 -20.54 -18.47
N MET A 124 -5.17 -19.79 -19.58
CA MET A 124 -4.81 -18.36 -19.54
C MET A 124 -5.87 -17.52 -18.83
N LYS A 125 -7.16 -17.78 -19.04
CA LYS A 125 -8.26 -17.09 -18.35
C LYS A 125 -8.22 -17.32 -16.84
N LEU A 126 -8.00 -18.57 -16.41
CA LEU A 126 -7.87 -18.90 -14.98
C LEU A 126 -6.65 -18.21 -14.37
N ALA A 127 -5.48 -18.28 -15.02
CA ALA A 127 -4.28 -17.60 -14.56
C ALA A 127 -4.45 -16.07 -14.49
N ALA A 128 -5.22 -15.48 -15.40
CA ALA A 128 -5.52 -14.05 -15.38
C ALA A 128 -6.45 -13.66 -14.22
N GLU A 129 -7.50 -14.44 -13.96
CA GLU A 129 -8.38 -14.21 -12.81
C GLU A 129 -7.65 -14.44 -11.48
N GLU A 130 -6.78 -15.44 -11.37
CA GLU A 130 -5.92 -15.66 -10.19
C GLU A 130 -5.01 -14.45 -9.93
N LYS A 131 -4.33 -13.94 -10.97
CA LYS A 131 -3.49 -12.73 -10.83
C LYS A 131 -4.30 -11.51 -10.41
N LYS A 132 -5.50 -11.35 -10.96
CA LYS A 132 -6.41 -10.25 -10.61
C LYS A 132 -6.87 -10.34 -9.16
N LEU A 133 -7.19 -11.52 -8.66
CA LEU A 133 -7.55 -11.74 -7.26
C LEU A 133 -6.35 -11.52 -6.33
N ALA A 134 -5.18 -12.02 -6.69
CA ALA A 134 -3.94 -11.79 -5.95
C ALA A 134 -3.62 -10.30 -5.84
N HIS A 135 -3.73 -9.56 -6.95
CA HIS A 135 -3.44 -8.13 -6.95
C HIS A 135 -4.50 -7.32 -6.19
N LYS A 136 -5.78 -7.73 -6.22
CA LYS A 136 -6.82 -7.15 -5.35
C LYS A 136 -6.50 -7.34 -3.86
N ALA A 137 -6.08 -8.55 -3.48
CA ALA A 137 -5.70 -8.84 -2.09
C ALA A 137 -4.46 -8.02 -1.67
N GLU A 138 -3.47 -7.88 -2.55
CA GLU A 138 -2.29 -7.05 -2.32
C GLU A 138 -2.65 -5.57 -2.11
N LEU A 139 -3.52 -5.02 -2.97
CA LEU A 139 -3.98 -3.63 -2.83
C LEU A 139 -4.78 -3.41 -1.54
N ALA A 140 -5.63 -4.37 -1.16
CA ALA A 140 -6.36 -4.31 0.11
C ALA A 140 -5.41 -4.35 1.31
N ALA A 141 -4.43 -5.25 1.30
CA ALA A 141 -3.41 -5.33 2.36
C ALA A 141 -2.59 -4.04 2.46
N LYS A 142 -2.20 -3.46 1.31
CA LYS A 142 -1.47 -2.19 1.26
C LYS A 142 -2.32 -1.03 1.78
N ALA A 143 -3.61 -1.00 1.44
CA ALA A 143 -4.54 0.02 1.95
C ALA A 143 -4.65 -0.01 3.48
N GLU A 144 -4.73 -1.19 4.10
CA GLU A 144 -4.75 -1.31 5.56
C GLU A 144 -3.43 -0.87 6.21
N VAL A 145 -2.29 -1.21 5.60
CA VAL A 145 -0.97 -0.76 6.07
C VAL A 145 -0.85 0.77 5.97
N ASP A 146 -1.27 1.37 4.86
CA ASP A 146 -1.19 2.82 4.66
C ASP A 146 -2.15 3.57 5.59
N LYS A 147 -3.35 3.02 5.82
CA LYS A 147 -4.30 3.54 6.83
C LYS A 147 -3.70 3.51 8.23
N ALA A 148 -3.07 2.40 8.63
CA ALA A 148 -2.42 2.29 9.93
C ALA A 148 -1.27 3.31 10.08
N LYS A 149 -0.43 3.47 9.04
CA LYS A 149 0.64 4.48 9.02
C LYS A 149 0.09 5.91 9.11
N ALA A 150 -0.99 6.21 8.39
CA ALA A 150 -1.62 7.52 8.43
C ALA A 150 -2.22 7.82 9.81
N ALA A 151 -2.90 6.84 10.42
CA ALA A 151 -3.44 6.96 11.77
C ALA A 151 -2.33 7.18 12.81
N ALA A 152 -1.23 6.44 12.72
CA ALA A 152 -0.07 6.60 13.61
C ALA A 152 0.55 8.00 13.50
N LYS A 153 0.79 8.48 12.27
CA LYS A 153 1.31 9.86 12.04
C LYS A 153 0.37 10.92 12.57
N HIS A 154 -0.94 10.75 12.37
CA HIS A 154 -1.93 11.68 12.89
C HIS A 154 -1.95 11.69 14.41
N ALA A 155 -1.92 10.52 15.05
CA ALA A 155 -1.85 10.39 16.50
C ALA A 155 -0.59 11.06 17.07
N GLU A 156 0.57 10.81 16.46
CA GLU A 156 1.84 11.43 16.87
C GLU A 156 1.77 12.96 16.78
N ASN A 157 1.27 13.49 15.66
CA ASN A 157 1.11 14.93 15.45
C ASN A 157 0.12 15.54 16.45
N TRP A 158 -0.98 14.84 16.74
CA TRP A 158 -2.00 15.29 17.68
C TRP A 158 -1.46 15.34 19.11
N VAL A 159 -0.72 14.31 19.56
CA VAL A 159 -0.07 14.29 20.88
C VAL A 159 0.96 15.41 20.98
N LYS A 160 1.80 15.60 19.95
CA LYS A 160 2.77 16.72 19.91
C LYS A 160 2.07 18.08 20.01
N ALA A 161 0.94 18.26 19.31
CA ALA A 161 0.18 19.50 19.37
C ALA A 161 -0.44 19.74 20.76
N ARG A 162 -1.02 18.69 21.38
CA ARG A 162 -1.52 18.71 22.76
C ARG A 162 -0.43 19.07 23.76
N ALA A 163 0.72 18.39 23.71
CA ALA A 163 1.85 18.64 24.60
C ALA A 163 2.33 20.10 24.52
N LYS A 164 2.45 20.65 23.30
CA LYS A 164 2.78 22.08 23.12
C LYS A 164 1.71 23.01 23.68
N ALA A 165 0.44 22.68 23.52
CA ALA A 165 -0.66 23.49 24.05
C ALA A 165 -0.68 23.44 25.59
N ASP A 166 -0.45 22.27 26.19
CA ASP A 166 -0.47 22.09 27.64
C ASP A 166 0.77 22.70 28.30
N ALA A 167 1.95 22.62 27.67
CA ALA A 167 3.13 23.36 28.11
C ALA A 167 2.90 24.89 28.16
N LYS A 168 2.20 25.45 27.16
CA LYS A 168 1.80 26.87 27.19
C LYS A 168 0.84 27.19 28.33
N LYS A 169 -0.08 26.29 28.67
CA LYS A 169 -0.99 26.48 29.81
C LYS A 169 -0.26 26.40 31.14
N LEU A 170 0.65 25.44 31.30
CA LEU A 170 1.46 25.27 32.51
C LEU A 170 2.34 26.49 32.76
N THR A 171 3.08 26.95 31.75
CA THR A 171 3.90 28.17 31.87
C THR A 171 3.06 29.42 32.17
N ALA A 172 1.83 29.53 31.64
CA ALA A 172 0.90 30.60 31.98
C ALA A 172 0.43 30.51 33.44
N LEU A 173 0.16 29.31 33.94
CA LEU A 173 -0.21 29.07 35.34
C LEU A 173 0.95 29.37 36.29
N GLU A 174 2.16 28.90 36.00
CA GLU A 174 3.38 29.21 36.76
C GLU A 174 3.60 30.71 36.88
N LYS A 175 3.52 31.45 35.76
CA LYS A 175 3.62 32.92 35.77
C LYS A 175 2.54 33.57 36.62
N ARG A 176 1.32 33.03 36.61
CA ARG A 176 0.21 33.55 37.43
C ARG A 176 0.45 33.30 38.92
N LEU A 177 0.97 32.12 39.28
CA LEU A 177 1.29 31.78 40.67
C LEU A 177 2.48 32.57 41.19
N ALA A 178 3.56 32.70 40.41
CA ALA A 178 4.72 33.51 40.77
C ALA A 178 4.33 34.98 41.05
N LYS A 179 3.47 35.57 40.21
CA LYS A 179 2.93 36.92 40.46
C LYS A 179 2.15 37.02 41.77
N LYS A 180 1.39 35.99 42.13
CA LYS A 180 0.65 35.95 43.41
C LYS A 180 1.60 35.85 44.60
N ILE A 181 2.64 35.04 44.51
CA ILE A 181 3.67 34.89 45.55
C ILE A 181 4.38 36.23 45.78
N VAL A 182 4.89 36.86 44.73
CA VAL A 182 5.56 38.19 44.83
C VAL A 182 4.63 39.26 45.41
N ALA A 183 3.35 39.25 45.02
CA ALA A 183 2.37 40.17 45.60
C ALA A 183 2.14 39.92 47.11
N ALA A 184 2.11 38.66 47.53
CA ALA A 184 1.99 38.26 48.93
C ALA A 184 3.25 38.64 49.73
N GLU A 185 4.45 38.41 49.20
CA GLU A 185 5.73 38.80 49.80
C GLU A 185 5.81 40.30 50.01
N LYS A 186 5.49 41.11 48.99
CA LYS A 186 5.46 42.58 49.13
C LYS A 186 4.48 43.03 50.21
N LYS A 187 3.31 42.37 50.31
CA LYS A 187 2.33 42.66 51.35
C LYS A 187 2.83 42.27 52.74
N ALA A 188 3.53 41.15 52.86
CA ALA A 188 4.15 40.70 54.12
C ALA A 188 5.28 41.64 54.55
N LEU A 189 6.19 42.02 53.64
CA LEU A 189 7.26 42.97 53.91
C LEU A 189 6.73 44.36 54.30
N ALA A 190 5.67 44.85 53.64
CA ALA A 190 5.03 46.10 54.03
C ALA A 190 4.44 46.05 55.44
N LYS A 191 3.82 44.92 55.82
CA LYS A 191 3.33 44.70 57.19
C LYS A 191 4.47 44.64 58.20
N ALA A 192 5.56 43.94 57.89
CA ALA A 192 6.75 43.85 58.74
C ALA A 192 7.37 45.24 58.97
N ARG A 193 7.59 46.03 57.90
CA ARG A 193 8.09 47.41 58.01
C ARG A 193 7.15 48.33 58.78
N ALA A 194 5.83 48.14 58.66
CA ALA A 194 4.87 48.90 59.44
C ALA A 194 4.90 48.53 60.93
N ALA A 195 5.11 47.25 61.25
CA ALA A 195 5.28 46.79 62.62
C ALA A 195 6.59 47.31 63.24
N GLU A 196 7.69 47.27 62.48
CA GLU A 196 9.00 47.80 62.88
C GLU A 196 8.95 49.30 63.16
N LYS A 197 8.37 50.10 62.26
CA LYS A 197 8.17 51.54 62.50
C LYS A 197 7.32 51.84 63.74
N LYS A 198 6.31 51.01 64.02
CA LYS A 198 5.51 51.14 65.24
C LYS A 198 6.32 50.78 66.49
N ALA A 199 7.17 49.77 66.43
CA ALA A 199 8.06 49.40 67.52
C ALA A 199 9.12 50.48 67.77
N GLU A 200 9.73 51.02 66.72
CA GLU A 200 10.73 52.08 66.80
C GLU A 200 10.12 53.40 67.33
N ALA A 201 8.90 53.75 66.91
CA ALA A 201 8.18 54.91 67.47
C ALA A 201 7.91 54.75 68.97
N LYS A 202 7.53 53.54 69.41
CA LYS A 202 7.35 53.24 70.85
C LYS A 202 8.69 53.32 71.60
N ALA A 203 9.77 52.76 71.06
CA ALA A 203 11.10 52.82 71.65
C ALA A 203 11.62 54.28 71.75
N ARG A 204 11.46 55.08 70.69
CA ARG A 204 11.80 56.51 70.69
C ARG A 204 10.95 57.31 71.68
N ALA A 205 9.67 56.97 71.85
CA ALA A 205 8.82 57.61 72.85
C ALA A 205 9.25 57.30 74.30
N VAL A 206 9.70 56.06 74.56
CA VAL A 206 10.27 55.68 75.86
C VAL A 206 11.60 56.38 76.09
N ALA A 207 12.50 56.40 75.10
CA ALA A 207 13.79 57.11 75.19
C ALA A 207 13.61 58.61 75.47
N LYS A 208 12.68 59.28 74.78
CA LYS A 208 12.36 60.70 75.05
C LYS A 208 11.77 60.94 76.44
N LYS A 209 11.00 60.00 76.99
CA LYS A 209 10.50 60.08 78.37
C LYS A 209 11.64 59.96 79.38
N ILE A 210 12.62 59.09 79.11
CA ILE A 210 13.81 58.95 79.96
C ILE A 210 14.68 60.21 79.88
N GLU A 211 14.89 60.76 78.68
CA GLU A 211 15.68 61.99 78.49
C GLU A 211 15.00 63.22 79.13
N ALA A 212 13.67 63.32 79.04
CA ALA A 212 12.89 64.37 79.70
C ALA A 212 12.87 64.24 81.23
N ALA A 213 12.95 63.02 81.76
CA ALA A 213 13.06 62.78 83.20
C ALA A 213 14.45 63.15 83.76
N LEU A 214 15.49 63.10 82.93
CA LEU A 214 16.87 63.49 83.29
C LEU A 214 17.12 65.01 83.21
N LYS A 215 16.20 65.80 82.65
CA LYS A 215 16.27 67.28 82.59
C LYS A 215 15.06 67.93 83.28
N GLY A 216 15.07 68.02 84.61
CA GLY A 216 14.35 69.07 85.37
C GLY A 216 15.29 70.28 85.57
N LYS A 217 14.92 71.56 85.48
CA LYS A 217 13.74 72.34 85.90
C LYS A 217 13.61 73.66 85.07
N LYS A 218 12.34 74.09 84.89
CA LYS A 218 11.64 75.34 84.43
C LYS A 218 12.28 76.75 84.66
N PRO A 219 11.70 77.93 84.23
CA PRO A 219 10.36 78.23 83.64
C PRO A 219 10.22 79.33 82.52
N ALA A 220 9.09 79.22 81.78
CA ALA A 220 8.15 80.22 81.19
C ALA A 220 8.50 81.69 80.87
N LYS A 221 8.10 82.16 79.67
CA LYS A 221 7.31 83.42 79.48
C LYS A 221 6.62 83.59 78.10
N LYS A 222 5.30 83.65 78.18
CA LYS A 222 4.23 84.43 77.50
C LYS A 222 4.51 85.39 76.31
N LYS A 223 3.46 85.47 75.45
CA LYS A 223 2.98 86.56 74.54
C LYS A 223 3.56 86.59 73.11
N THR A 224 2.87 86.94 72.01
CA THR A 224 1.46 87.29 71.67
C THR A 224 1.33 87.35 70.13
N ALA A 225 0.13 86.99 69.64
CA ALA A 225 -0.64 87.59 68.53
C ALA A 225 -0.05 87.81 67.10
N ALA A 226 -0.78 87.17 66.16
CA ALA A 226 -1.31 87.71 64.89
C ALA A 226 -0.39 87.87 63.67
N LYS A 227 -0.66 87.07 62.61
CA LYS A 227 -1.40 87.54 61.41
C LYS A 227 -1.66 86.42 60.39
N LYS A 228 -2.93 86.36 59.97
CA LYS A 228 -3.52 86.01 58.65
C LYS A 228 -2.63 85.32 57.60
N ALA A 229 -3.14 84.22 57.04
CA ALA A 229 -3.59 84.19 55.64
C ALA A 229 -4.43 82.93 55.33
N THR A 230 -5.57 83.18 54.70
CA THR A 230 -6.65 82.31 54.24
C THR A 230 -6.31 81.49 52.98
N PRO A 231 -7.17 80.52 52.59
CA PRO A 231 -6.84 79.33 51.82
C PRO A 231 -7.11 79.48 50.31
N LYS A 232 -6.57 78.57 49.48
CA LYS A 232 -6.97 78.26 48.09
C LYS A 232 -5.98 77.22 47.53
N LYS A 233 -6.31 76.16 46.78
CA LYS A 233 -7.45 75.88 45.89
C LYS A 233 -7.75 74.38 45.84
N LYS A 234 -9.03 74.05 46.00
CA LYS A 234 -9.71 72.96 45.30
C LYS A 234 -10.03 73.44 43.86
N ALA A 235 -10.32 72.48 42.97
CA ALA A 235 -10.76 72.57 41.57
C ALA A 235 -9.61 72.29 40.58
N THR A 236 -9.75 71.35 39.64
CA THR A 236 -10.95 71.00 38.86
C THR A 236 -11.00 69.52 38.46
N ARG A 237 -12.11 68.85 38.80
CA ARG A 237 -12.72 67.86 37.90
C ARG A 237 -13.14 68.60 36.63
N LYS A 238 -12.75 68.10 35.47
CA LYS A 238 -13.49 68.11 34.20
C LYS A 238 -12.85 67.00 33.36
N ALA A 239 -13.45 65.83 33.28
CA ALA A 239 -14.59 65.49 32.45
C ALA A 239 -14.08 64.55 31.35
N ALA A 240 -14.16 63.24 31.61
CA ALA A 240 -14.61 62.36 30.56
C ALA A 240 -16.08 62.70 30.30
N PRO A 241 -16.51 62.80 29.05
CA PRO A 241 -17.52 61.84 28.67
C PRO A 241 -17.41 61.31 27.24
N LYS A 242 -17.63 59.99 27.18
CA LYS A 242 -18.54 59.31 26.25
C LYS A 242 -18.04 58.99 24.84
N ASN A 243 -17.78 57.70 24.67
CA ASN A 243 -18.55 56.79 23.81
C ASN A 243 -19.12 57.36 22.50
N LYS A 244 -18.59 56.84 21.38
CA LYS A 244 -19.38 56.34 20.24
C LYS A 244 -18.84 54.94 19.94
N VAL A 245 -19.49 53.87 20.40
CA VAL A 245 -20.66 53.21 19.79
C VAL A 245 -20.39 52.75 18.35
N LYS A 246 -20.18 51.43 18.25
CA LYS A 246 -20.68 50.46 17.26
C LYS A 246 -20.71 50.87 15.78
N ALA A 247 -20.04 50.07 14.95
CA ALA A 247 -20.68 49.55 13.74
C ALA A 247 -20.14 48.14 13.42
N LYS A 248 -21.00 47.15 13.67
CA LYS A 248 -20.92 45.79 13.17
C LYS A 248 -21.69 45.81 11.86
N ALA A 249 -21.05 45.55 10.72
CA ALA A 249 -21.75 45.27 9.48
C ALA A 249 -21.13 44.02 8.85
N LYS A 250 -21.87 42.90 9.00
CA LYS A 250 -21.75 41.72 8.15
C LYS A 250 -22.09 42.12 6.72
N ALA A 251 -21.30 41.67 5.75
CA ALA A 251 -21.81 41.39 4.41
C ALA A 251 -21.24 40.06 3.92
N LYS A 252 -22.11 39.05 3.94
CA LYS A 252 -21.97 37.80 3.18
C LYS A 252 -21.96 38.14 1.68
N LYS A 253 -21.06 37.53 0.90
CA LYS A 253 -21.40 36.96 -0.43
C LYS A 253 -20.25 36.12 -1.00
N ALA A 254 -20.44 34.80 -0.96
CA ALA A 254 -20.29 33.97 -2.17
C ALA A 254 -21.74 33.74 -2.68
N PRO A 255 -22.02 33.20 -3.89
CA PRO A 255 -21.12 32.55 -4.86
C PRO A 255 -21.44 32.88 -6.35
N ALA A 256 -20.62 32.44 -7.31
CA ALA A 256 -21.10 32.06 -8.65
C ALA A 256 -20.08 31.18 -9.40
N ARG A 257 -20.56 30.00 -9.82
CA ARG A 257 -19.95 29.08 -10.80
C ARG A 257 -20.57 29.31 -12.18
N LYS A 258 -19.91 28.76 -13.21
CA LYS A 258 -20.33 28.45 -14.60
C LYS A 258 -20.07 29.60 -15.61
N ALA A 259 -19.68 29.40 -16.86
CA ALA A 259 -19.70 28.25 -17.79
C ALA A 259 -18.61 28.48 -18.90
N LYS A 260 -17.79 27.48 -19.28
CA LYS A 260 -17.88 26.55 -20.45
C LYS A 260 -17.68 27.13 -21.87
N SER A 261 -16.77 26.44 -22.60
CA SER A 261 -16.74 26.12 -24.06
C SER A 261 -16.34 27.26 -25.02
N LYS A 262 -15.63 27.11 -26.16
CA LYS A 262 -15.25 26.08 -27.17
C LYS A 262 -13.82 26.46 -27.68
N ALA A 263 -13.00 25.72 -28.43
CA ALA A 263 -13.16 24.72 -29.52
C ALA A 263 -11.86 23.85 -29.61
N LYS A 264 -11.88 22.52 -29.85
CA LYS A 264 -11.75 21.79 -31.15
C LYS A 264 -10.71 22.44 -32.10
N ALA A 265 -9.75 21.79 -32.76
CA ALA A 265 -9.38 20.41 -33.09
C ALA A 265 -7.91 20.44 -33.62
N LYS A 266 -7.08 19.40 -33.56
CA LYS A 266 -7.03 18.31 -34.56
C LYS A 266 -6.15 17.16 -34.05
N SER A 267 -6.68 15.96 -34.22
CA SER A 267 -5.98 14.68 -34.29
C SER A 267 -5.51 14.38 -35.73
N LYS A 268 -4.47 13.53 -35.83
CA LYS A 268 -4.05 12.63 -36.95
C LYS A 268 -3.18 13.19 -38.10
N ALA A 269 -1.97 12.64 -38.22
CA ALA A 269 -1.46 11.71 -39.26
C ALA A 269 0.06 11.57 -39.01
N LYS A 270 0.72 10.42 -38.79
CA LYS A 270 0.87 9.19 -39.58
C LYS A 270 1.11 9.44 -41.08
N LYS A 271 2.38 9.59 -41.45
CA LYS A 271 2.99 8.86 -42.58
C LYS A 271 4.47 8.70 -42.29
#